data_AF-A0A2E6VPI8-F1
#
_entry.id   AF-A0A2E6VPI8-F1
#
_cell.length_a   1.000
_cell.length_b   1.000
_cell.length_c   1.000
_cell.angle_alpha   90.00
_cell.angle_beta   90.00
_cell.angle_gamma   90.00
#
_symmetry.space_group_name_H-M   'P 1'
#
loop_
_entity.id
_entity.type
_entity.pdbx_description
1 polymer ?
#
loop_
_entity_poly.entity_id
_entity_poly.type
_entity_poly.pdbx_seq_one_letter_code
_entity_poly.pdbx_strand_id
1 'polypeptide(L)'
;MNKQSPLFFSVLLLAGCAMPFGEGEGHPCELSANCVYDTEAGSSTCEEGYEWENPADLDNYNCTLIPESVCELEIPEAYMQDTYSTGCPPNSSPSGQGCYCDDGYTLNASADGCVQMCTADAECLDEETACIGGTCIIPPCSPDSCAEGLVCGNDGNCRADPSILPPAPMMDCPVLSSEECLEDNTCCIPAWDCIGMDCATLMPFDPEFGHGYWNYPLNGETRTDQYRSYVRKDVWNLIKYASASVACMSQNWEFGNGHLLGLGDMSEANGDIPGTREGQPGHPEGTHVNGHDMDIAYYQLTGDDNHLRAVCEHYQNGQDAYHCTSDPINFDLWRTALFLAKMHDNPRLRVIGVDGKLGVQITTAISQMCSAGWIQGGACTDPKVTYETTDNGYGWYHFHHHHFHISVSGAGFGLQSANAGPECFLPGCATVDPQSDPRAHIYH
;
A
#
# COMPACT_ATOMS: atom_id res chain seq x y z
N MET A 1 16.54 68.31 4.80
CA MET A 1 17.28 68.28 6.09
C MET A 1 16.79 67.08 6.86
N ASN A 2 17.68 66.08 6.97
CA ASN A 2 17.42 64.75 7.51
C ASN A 2 17.19 64.79 9.02
N LYS A 3 16.19 64.04 9.49
CA LYS A 3 16.18 63.44 10.82
C LYS A 3 15.71 62.00 10.68
N GLN A 4 16.68 61.09 10.70
CA GLN A 4 16.46 59.66 10.89
C GLN A 4 16.15 59.43 12.37
N SER A 5 15.08 58.67 12.64
CA SER A 5 14.81 58.06 13.95
C SER A 5 15.48 56.68 13.99
N PRO A 6 16.12 56.27 15.10
CA PRO A 6 16.69 54.94 15.20
C PRO A 6 15.59 53.91 15.48
N LEU A 7 15.54 52.85 14.67
CA LEU A 7 14.89 51.59 15.04
C LEU A 7 15.74 50.90 16.10
N PHE A 8 15.16 50.67 17.28
CA PHE A 8 15.70 49.75 18.28
C PHE A 8 15.31 48.32 17.89
N PHE A 9 16.30 47.50 17.52
CA PHE A 9 16.16 46.04 17.52
C PHE A 9 16.21 45.57 18.97
N SER A 10 15.11 45.01 19.47
CA SER A 10 15.05 44.37 20.78
C SER A 10 15.49 42.92 20.61
N VAL A 11 16.75 42.62 20.93
CA VAL A 11 17.25 41.25 21.09
C VAL A 11 16.72 40.73 22.43
N LEU A 12 15.79 39.77 22.38
CA LEU A 12 15.32 39.06 23.56
C LEU A 12 16.39 38.03 23.95
N LEU A 13 17.31 38.41 24.85
CA LEU A 13 18.19 37.47 25.54
C LEU A 13 17.34 36.74 26.60
N LEU A 14 16.97 35.48 26.31
CA LEU A 14 16.39 34.58 27.30
C LEU A 14 17.46 34.25 28.33
N ALA A 15 17.34 34.87 29.52
CA ALA A 15 18.15 34.54 30.67
C ALA A 15 17.65 33.21 31.26
N GLY A 16 18.33 32.11 30.93
CA GLY A 16 18.13 30.80 31.56
C GLY A 16 18.45 30.83 33.05
N CYS A 17 17.64 30.13 33.85
CA CYS A 17 17.78 30.04 35.29
C CYS A 17 19.03 29.25 35.69
N ALA A 18 20.06 29.95 36.19
CA ALA A 18 21.18 29.31 36.87
C ALA A 18 20.76 28.93 38.31
N MET A 19 20.20 27.74 38.49
CA MET A 19 20.10 27.12 39.80
C MET A 19 21.37 26.26 40.00
N PRO A 20 22.17 26.51 41.05
CA PRO A 20 23.34 25.67 41.33
C PRO A 20 22.85 24.28 41.77
N PHE A 21 22.97 23.30 40.88
CA PHE A 21 22.80 21.90 41.24
C PHE A 21 23.88 21.51 42.27
N GLY A 22 23.52 20.65 43.22
CA GLY A 22 24.45 20.16 44.24
C GLY A 22 25.61 19.41 43.58
N GLU A 23 26.83 19.60 44.09
CA GLU A 23 28.00 18.83 43.66
C GLU A 23 27.70 17.33 43.75
N GLY A 24 27.45 16.68 42.61
CA GLY A 24 27.26 15.23 42.50
C GLY A 24 25.98 14.74 41.81
N GLU A 25 25.02 15.62 41.49
CA GLU A 25 23.86 15.25 40.65
C GLU A 25 24.16 15.61 39.19
N GLY A 26 24.22 14.60 38.31
CA GLY A 26 24.42 14.81 36.87
C GLY A 26 23.31 15.69 36.29
N HIS A 27 23.64 16.50 35.28
CA HIS A 27 22.67 17.40 34.68
C HIS A 27 21.52 16.58 34.07
N PRO A 28 20.23 16.97 34.19
CA PRO A 28 19.11 16.14 33.70
C PRO A 28 19.22 15.77 32.20
N CYS A 29 19.86 16.63 31.41
CA CYS A 29 20.23 16.39 30.01
C CYS A 29 21.14 15.16 29.80
N GLU A 30 22.01 14.83 30.76
CA GLU A 30 22.87 13.63 30.71
C GLU A 30 22.08 12.32 30.90
N LEU A 31 20.80 12.42 31.31
CA LEU A 31 19.90 11.27 31.49
C LEU A 31 18.92 11.11 30.32
N SER A 32 18.86 12.08 29.40
CA SER A 32 17.95 12.10 28.25
C SER A 32 18.70 11.76 26.96
N ALA A 33 18.09 10.97 26.07
CA ALA A 33 18.67 10.70 24.77
C ALA A 33 18.70 11.97 23.91
N ASN A 34 19.79 12.18 23.16
CA ASN A 34 19.96 13.28 22.20
C ASN A 34 19.95 14.71 22.79
N CYS A 35 20.10 14.84 24.11
CA CYS A 35 20.30 16.11 24.79
C CYS A 35 21.81 16.31 25.08
N VAL A 36 22.37 17.44 24.65
CA VAL A 36 23.78 17.82 24.87
C VAL A 36 23.84 18.97 25.88
N TYR A 37 24.56 18.75 26.99
CA TYR A 37 24.83 19.79 27.98
C TYR A 37 26.19 20.44 27.75
N ASP A 38 26.20 21.74 27.45
CA ASP A 38 27.41 22.54 27.39
C ASP A 38 27.73 23.08 28.79
N THR A 39 28.69 22.42 29.45
CA THR A 39 29.17 22.80 30.79
C THR A 39 29.85 24.18 30.84
N GLU A 40 30.42 24.66 29.73
CA GLU A 40 31.09 25.97 29.68
C GLU A 40 30.07 27.11 29.50
N ALA A 41 29.04 26.89 28.68
CA ALA A 41 27.94 27.84 28.47
C ALA A 41 26.85 27.76 29.55
N GLY A 42 26.76 26.66 30.29
CA GLY A 42 25.70 26.41 31.28
C GLY A 42 24.33 26.24 30.62
N SER A 43 24.28 25.66 29.42
CA SER A 43 23.06 25.50 28.63
C SER A 43 22.94 24.10 28.04
N SER A 44 21.71 23.63 27.87
CA SER A 44 21.40 22.42 27.11
C SER A 44 20.94 22.77 25.70
N THR A 45 21.27 21.92 24.73
CA THR A 45 20.74 21.93 23.37
C THR A 45 20.45 20.49 22.94
N CYS A 46 19.63 20.31 21.92
CA CYS A 46 19.47 19.01 21.27
C CYS A 46 20.63 18.76 20.29
N GLU A 47 20.93 17.47 20.06
CA GLU A 47 21.86 17.03 19.01
C GLU A 47 21.41 17.50 17.61
N GLU A 48 22.33 17.56 16.65
CA GLU A 48 21.99 17.90 15.27
C GLU A 48 20.94 16.92 14.72
N GLY A 49 19.85 17.46 14.17
CA GLY A 49 18.68 16.67 13.74
C GLY A 49 17.58 16.53 14.79
N TYR A 50 17.71 17.13 15.97
CA TYR A 50 16.70 17.12 17.03
C TYR A 50 16.34 18.54 17.51
N GLU A 51 15.08 18.75 17.91
CA GLU A 51 14.56 19.95 18.55
C GLU A 51 13.88 19.62 19.88
N TRP A 52 13.61 20.63 20.70
CA TRP A 52 12.92 20.43 21.97
C TRP A 52 11.47 20.01 21.74
N GLU A 53 11.04 18.90 22.37
CA GLU A 53 9.63 18.42 22.33
C GLU A 53 8.65 19.55 22.68
N ASN A 54 9.03 20.38 23.65
CA ASN A 54 8.32 21.60 24.00
C ASN A 54 9.31 22.72 24.33
N PRO A 55 9.56 23.68 23.41
CA PRO A 55 10.51 24.76 23.65
C PRO A 55 10.08 25.74 24.77
N ALA A 56 8.85 25.62 25.30
CA ALA A 56 8.36 26.39 26.43
C ALA A 56 8.49 25.68 27.78
N ASP A 57 8.84 24.39 27.79
CA ASP A 57 9.02 23.60 29.00
C ASP A 57 10.50 23.58 29.41
N LEU A 58 10.87 24.46 30.34
CA LEU A 58 12.25 24.60 30.80
C LEU A 58 12.72 23.46 31.71
N ASP A 59 11.81 22.57 32.13
CA ASP A 59 12.10 21.44 33.01
C ASP A 59 12.07 20.10 32.25
N ASN A 60 11.68 20.09 30.97
CA ASN A 60 11.65 18.91 30.10
C ASN A 60 12.87 18.91 29.16
N TYR A 61 13.74 17.91 29.34
CA TYR A 61 14.96 17.75 28.54
C TYR A 61 14.78 16.76 27.37
N ASN A 62 13.55 16.58 26.88
CA ASN A 62 13.28 15.73 25.73
C ASN A 62 13.57 16.44 24.41
N CYS A 63 14.43 15.80 23.62
CA CYS A 63 14.73 16.18 22.26
C CYS A 63 14.00 15.22 21.30
N THR A 64 13.14 15.76 20.44
CA THR A 64 12.43 15.05 19.36
C THR A 64 13.11 15.32 18.03
N LEU A 65 13.05 14.37 17.10
CA LEU A 65 13.66 14.53 15.78
C LEU A 65 13.04 15.73 15.04
N ILE A 66 13.87 16.57 14.39
CA ILE A 66 13.39 17.69 13.55
C ILE A 66 12.72 17.09 12.31
N PRO A 67 11.44 17.39 12.02
CA PRO A 67 10.69 16.76 10.93
C PRO A 67 11.17 17.08 9.49
N GLU A 68 12.15 17.97 9.31
CA GLU A 68 12.48 18.53 7.99
C GLU A 68 13.38 17.64 7.10
N SER A 69 13.80 16.45 7.54
CA SER A 69 14.61 15.54 6.71
C SER A 69 13.78 14.44 6.04
N VAL A 70 12.97 14.84 5.05
CA VAL A 70 12.45 14.02 3.94
C VAL A 70 11.57 12.81 4.35
N CYS A 71 10.39 12.69 3.74
CA CYS A 71 9.41 11.61 3.92
C CYS A 71 8.46 11.71 5.13
N GLU A 72 8.00 12.87 5.57
CA GLU A 72 6.66 12.88 6.21
C GLU A 72 5.62 12.49 5.14
N LEU A 73 5.34 11.18 5.06
CA LEU A 73 3.99 10.75 4.76
C LEU A 73 3.19 11.23 5.97
N GLU A 74 2.60 12.43 5.86
CA GLU A 74 1.41 12.73 6.67
C GLU A 74 0.51 11.53 6.42
N ILE A 75 0.34 10.63 7.40
CA ILE A 75 -0.73 9.64 7.33
C ILE A 75 -1.98 10.52 7.41
N PRO A 76 -2.74 10.72 6.32
CA PRO A 76 -3.90 11.61 6.38
C PRO A 76 -4.75 11.27 7.61
N GLU A 77 -5.19 12.27 8.37
CA GLU A 77 -6.09 12.06 9.53
C GLU A 77 -7.30 11.19 9.16
N ALA A 78 -7.68 11.17 7.87
CA ALA A 78 -8.66 10.27 7.29
C ALA A 78 -8.41 8.77 7.61
N TYR A 79 -7.16 8.30 7.64
CA TYR A 79 -6.82 6.91 7.98
C TYR A 79 -6.97 6.60 9.48
N MET A 80 -6.85 7.60 10.34
CA MET A 80 -7.03 7.43 11.79
C MET A 80 -8.49 7.56 12.22
N GLN A 81 -9.34 8.20 11.42
CA GLN A 81 -10.77 8.39 11.73
C GLN A 81 -11.69 7.30 11.20
N ASP A 82 -11.19 6.28 10.49
CA ASP A 82 -12.03 5.14 10.07
C ASP A 82 -12.28 4.18 11.24
N THR A 83 -12.99 4.70 12.24
CA THR A 83 -13.83 3.92 13.14
C THR A 83 -15.20 3.81 12.48
N TYR A 84 -15.41 2.71 11.74
CA TYR A 84 -16.74 2.26 11.32
C TYR A 84 -17.54 3.25 10.45
N SER A 85 -16.94 3.85 9.40
CA SER A 85 -17.77 4.27 8.28
C SER A 85 -18.30 3.02 7.61
N THR A 86 -19.60 2.77 7.78
CA THR A 86 -20.27 1.55 7.31
C THR A 86 -20.35 1.53 5.78
N GLY A 87 -19.27 1.20 5.07
CA GLY A 87 -19.29 0.79 3.65
C GLY A 87 -20.18 1.61 2.70
N CYS A 88 -20.37 2.90 2.99
CA CYS A 88 -21.26 3.73 2.21
C CYS A 88 -20.54 4.21 0.95
N PRO A 89 -21.18 4.14 -0.23
CA PRO A 89 -20.55 4.60 -1.46
C PRO A 89 -20.24 6.10 -1.38
N PRO A 90 -19.34 6.63 -2.22
CA PRO A 90 -19.04 8.05 -2.26
C PRO A 90 -20.29 8.93 -2.36
N ASN A 91 -20.24 10.10 -1.71
CA ASN A 91 -21.34 11.06 -1.59
C ASN A 91 -22.58 10.51 -0.87
N SER A 92 -22.35 9.65 0.12
CA SER A 92 -23.41 9.15 0.99
C SER A 92 -22.96 9.04 2.43
N SER A 93 -23.89 9.31 3.34
CA SER A 93 -23.70 9.23 4.77
C SER A 93 -24.42 8.01 5.36
N PRO A 94 -23.84 7.36 6.38
CA PRO A 94 -24.51 6.29 7.09
C PRO A 94 -25.70 6.83 7.91
N SER A 95 -26.84 6.15 7.85
CA SER A 95 -28.00 6.46 8.70
C SER A 95 -28.80 5.18 9.02
N GLY A 96 -28.89 4.86 10.30
CA GLY A 96 -29.58 3.64 10.75
C GLY A 96 -28.87 2.36 10.30
N GLN A 97 -29.55 1.55 9.45
CA GLN A 97 -29.04 0.27 8.93
C GLN A 97 -28.56 0.35 7.47
N GLY A 98 -28.36 1.55 6.91
CA GLY A 98 -27.93 1.70 5.51
C GLY A 98 -27.32 3.07 5.20
N CYS A 99 -27.11 3.32 3.92
CA CYS A 99 -26.50 4.53 3.38
C CYS A 99 -27.53 5.40 2.68
N TYR A 100 -27.39 6.72 2.82
CA TYR A 100 -28.26 7.70 2.18
C TYR A 100 -27.40 8.73 1.46
N CYS A 101 -27.77 9.07 0.23
CA CYS A 101 -27.07 10.10 -0.51
C CYS A 101 -27.09 11.42 0.26
N ASP A 102 -25.94 12.09 0.26
CA ASP A 102 -25.79 13.40 0.91
C ASP A 102 -26.66 14.45 0.21
N ASP A 103 -26.94 15.56 0.88
CA ASP A 103 -27.75 16.65 0.32
C ASP A 103 -27.19 17.11 -1.03
N GLY A 104 -28.03 17.06 -2.08
CA GLY A 104 -27.64 17.38 -3.46
C GLY A 104 -27.32 16.18 -4.33
N TYR A 105 -27.24 14.98 -3.75
CA TYR A 105 -26.98 13.73 -4.46
C TYR A 105 -28.23 12.85 -4.50
N THR A 106 -28.29 11.98 -5.51
CA THR A 106 -29.36 11.01 -5.70
C THR A 106 -28.78 9.65 -6.07
N LEU A 107 -29.45 8.58 -5.66
CA LEU A 107 -29.01 7.23 -5.98
C LEU A 107 -29.02 7.04 -7.50
N ASN A 108 -27.90 6.57 -8.06
CA ASN A 108 -27.79 6.33 -9.50
C ASN A 108 -28.72 5.17 -9.94
N ALA A 109 -28.85 4.97 -11.26
CA ALA A 109 -29.75 3.94 -11.80
C ALA A 109 -29.36 2.51 -11.40
N SER A 110 -28.08 2.26 -11.11
CA SER A 110 -27.54 0.97 -10.69
C SER A 110 -27.72 0.69 -9.19
N ALA A 111 -28.13 1.69 -8.40
CA ALA A 111 -28.28 1.61 -6.96
C ALA A 111 -26.99 1.29 -6.19
N ASP A 112 -25.84 1.55 -6.79
CA ASP A 112 -24.50 1.29 -6.23
C ASP A 112 -23.75 2.57 -5.83
N GLY A 113 -24.28 3.76 -6.12
CA GLY A 113 -23.66 5.02 -5.77
C GLY A 113 -24.58 6.23 -5.81
N CYS A 114 -24.12 7.34 -5.23
CA CYS A 114 -24.84 8.60 -5.16
C CYS A 114 -24.21 9.62 -6.13
N VAL A 115 -25.02 10.09 -7.09
CA VAL A 115 -24.62 11.02 -8.15
C VAL A 115 -25.37 12.33 -8.02
N GLN A 116 -24.69 13.42 -8.30
CA GLN A 116 -25.31 14.74 -8.34
C GLN A 116 -26.05 14.91 -9.67
N MET A 117 -27.34 15.29 -9.61
CA MET A 117 -28.13 15.60 -10.79
C MET A 117 -27.85 17.02 -11.29
N CYS A 118 -27.91 17.23 -12.60
CA CYS A 118 -27.65 18.52 -13.21
C CYS A 118 -28.42 18.74 -14.50
N THR A 119 -28.51 20.00 -14.90
CA THR A 119 -28.99 20.43 -16.23
C THR A 119 -27.94 21.24 -17.00
N ALA A 120 -26.87 21.67 -16.34
CA ALA A 120 -25.72 22.37 -16.92
C ALA A 120 -24.46 22.14 -16.09
N ASP A 121 -23.27 22.26 -16.70
CA ASP A 121 -21.97 22.04 -16.05
C ASP A 121 -21.77 22.92 -14.80
N ALA A 122 -22.29 24.15 -14.83
CA ALA A 122 -22.20 25.08 -13.69
C ALA A 122 -22.98 24.65 -12.44
N GLU A 123 -23.80 23.60 -12.54
CA GLU A 123 -24.51 23.02 -11.39
C GLU A 123 -23.69 21.96 -10.67
N CYS A 124 -22.61 21.47 -11.26
CA CYS A 124 -21.75 20.47 -10.66
C CYS A 124 -20.86 21.08 -9.58
N LEU A 125 -20.85 20.46 -8.40
CA LEU A 125 -20.13 20.97 -7.22
C LEU A 125 -18.62 20.76 -7.33
N ASP A 126 -18.21 19.72 -8.04
CA ASP A 126 -16.83 19.38 -8.30
C ASP A 126 -16.38 20.00 -9.63
N GLU A 127 -15.29 20.77 -9.59
CA GLU A 127 -14.71 21.46 -10.73
C GLU A 127 -14.21 20.50 -11.83
N GLU A 128 -13.98 19.23 -11.49
CA GLU A 128 -13.58 18.19 -12.43
C GLU A 128 -14.77 17.48 -13.12
N THR A 129 -15.99 17.76 -12.68
CA THR A 129 -17.20 17.11 -13.21
C THR A 129 -17.97 18.00 -14.19
N ALA A 130 -18.58 17.38 -15.19
CA ALA A 130 -19.41 18.01 -16.19
C ALA A 130 -20.81 17.39 -16.23
N CYS A 131 -21.78 18.15 -16.70
CA CYS A 131 -23.16 17.69 -16.76
C CYS A 131 -23.40 16.84 -18.00
N ILE A 132 -23.26 15.52 -17.86
CA ILE A 132 -23.36 14.56 -18.95
C ILE A 132 -24.52 13.61 -18.66
N GLY A 133 -25.49 13.56 -19.57
CA GLY A 133 -26.66 12.70 -19.41
C GLY A 133 -27.58 13.09 -18.25
N GLY A 134 -27.46 14.32 -17.72
CA GLY A 134 -28.24 14.82 -16.58
C GLY A 134 -27.63 14.52 -15.22
N THR A 135 -26.39 14.03 -15.18
CA THR A 135 -25.62 13.76 -13.97
C THR A 135 -24.24 14.41 -14.05
N CYS A 136 -23.76 14.94 -12.94
CA CYS A 136 -22.39 15.41 -12.81
C CYS A 136 -21.46 14.21 -12.69
N ILE A 137 -20.68 13.99 -13.73
CA ILE A 137 -19.67 12.94 -13.80
C ILE A 137 -18.39 13.53 -14.37
N ILE A 138 -17.25 12.89 -14.09
CA ILE A 138 -15.99 13.26 -14.75
C ILE A 138 -16.18 13.05 -16.25
N PRO A 139 -15.93 14.07 -17.10
CA PRO A 139 -16.09 13.92 -18.54
C PRO A 139 -15.14 12.84 -19.07
N PRO A 140 -15.54 12.10 -20.14
CA PRO A 140 -14.62 11.24 -20.86
C PRO A 140 -13.34 12.00 -21.19
N CYS A 141 -12.20 11.36 -20.95
CA CYS A 141 -10.93 11.94 -21.30
C CYS A 141 -10.85 12.26 -22.80
N SER A 142 -9.95 13.17 -23.13
CA SER A 142 -9.46 13.41 -24.47
C SER A 142 -7.99 12.97 -24.55
N PRO A 143 -7.41 12.82 -25.75
CA PRO A 143 -6.01 12.41 -25.90
C PRO A 143 -5.00 13.22 -25.07
N ASP A 144 -5.33 14.48 -24.75
CA ASP A 144 -4.44 15.41 -24.04
C ASP A 144 -4.93 15.74 -22.61
N SER A 145 -6.00 15.10 -22.10
CA SER A 145 -6.54 15.43 -20.76
C SER A 145 -6.11 14.45 -19.66
N CYS A 146 -5.34 13.42 -19.98
CA CYS A 146 -4.84 12.49 -18.97
C CYS A 146 -3.53 13.00 -18.37
N ALA A 147 -3.29 12.68 -17.10
CA ALA A 147 -2.02 12.97 -16.44
C ALA A 147 -0.83 12.35 -17.22
N GLU A 148 0.37 12.91 -17.04
CA GLU A 148 1.58 12.39 -17.68
C GLU A 148 1.78 10.90 -17.31
N GLY A 149 2.04 10.06 -18.32
CA GLY A 149 2.15 8.60 -18.15
C GLY A 149 0.83 7.83 -18.30
N LEU A 150 -0.31 8.52 -18.47
CA LEU A 150 -1.61 7.92 -18.79
C LEU A 150 -2.05 8.27 -20.22
N VAL A 151 -2.86 7.41 -20.81
CA VAL A 151 -3.50 7.61 -22.12
C VAL A 151 -5.01 7.54 -22.01
N CYS A 152 -5.69 8.30 -22.87
CA CYS A 152 -7.13 8.24 -22.93
C CYS A 152 -7.62 7.00 -23.69
N GLY A 153 -8.42 6.19 -23.01
CA GLY A 153 -9.05 5.02 -23.59
C GLY A 153 -10.23 5.31 -24.51
N ASN A 154 -10.59 4.35 -25.36
CA ASN A 154 -11.78 4.43 -26.23
C ASN A 154 -13.11 4.51 -25.45
N ASP A 155 -13.09 4.07 -24.20
CA ASP A 155 -14.16 4.13 -23.20
C ASP A 155 -14.19 5.48 -22.46
N GLY A 156 -13.23 6.38 -22.72
CA GLY A 156 -13.18 7.68 -22.08
C GLY A 156 -12.51 7.71 -20.72
N ASN A 157 -11.82 6.64 -20.31
CA ASN A 157 -11.08 6.60 -19.06
C ASN A 157 -9.57 6.78 -19.28
N CYS A 158 -8.92 7.55 -18.42
CA CYS A 158 -7.46 7.62 -18.37
C CYS A 158 -6.91 6.32 -17.78
N ARG A 159 -5.98 5.69 -18.48
CA ARG A 159 -5.34 4.44 -18.04
C ARG A 159 -3.87 4.43 -18.40
N ALA A 160 -3.08 3.60 -17.74
CA ALA A 160 -1.71 3.38 -18.15
C ALA A 160 -1.65 2.69 -19.53
N ASP A 161 -0.73 3.12 -20.39
CA ASP A 161 -0.37 2.40 -21.61
C ASP A 161 0.90 1.58 -21.34
N PRO A 162 0.85 0.24 -21.29
CA PRO A 162 2.03 -0.59 -21.03
C PRO A 162 3.15 -0.42 -22.05
N SER A 163 2.90 0.23 -23.19
CA SER A 163 3.91 0.52 -24.23
C SER A 163 4.62 1.86 -24.06
N ILE A 164 4.19 2.72 -23.13
CA ILE A 164 4.74 4.06 -22.91
C ILE A 164 5.21 4.18 -21.46
N LEU A 165 6.53 4.13 -21.25
CA LEU A 165 7.11 4.33 -19.92
C LEU A 165 6.69 5.69 -19.33
N PRO A 166 6.41 5.76 -18.02
CA PRO A 166 6.18 7.02 -17.32
C PRO A 166 7.50 7.82 -17.20
N PRO A 167 7.49 9.01 -16.59
CA PRO A 167 8.72 9.64 -16.13
C PRO A 167 9.58 8.67 -15.32
N ALA A 168 10.91 8.76 -15.49
CA ALA A 168 11.82 7.88 -14.78
C ALA A 168 11.61 8.02 -13.25
N PRO A 169 11.52 6.89 -12.52
CA PRO A 169 11.38 6.92 -11.08
C PRO A 169 12.64 7.48 -10.41
N MET A 170 12.52 7.83 -9.13
CA MET A 170 13.70 8.05 -8.29
C MET A 170 14.47 6.73 -8.16
N MET A 171 15.73 6.72 -8.59
CA MET A 171 16.58 5.51 -8.55
C MET A 171 17.48 5.45 -7.32
N ASP A 172 17.65 6.57 -6.61
CA ASP A 172 18.47 6.69 -5.42
C ASP A 172 17.61 6.49 -4.16
N CYS A 173 17.29 5.22 -3.93
CA CYS A 173 16.44 4.76 -2.85
C CYS A 173 17.25 3.80 -1.96
N PRO A 174 18.04 4.33 -1.00
CA PRO A 174 19.00 3.53 -0.26
C PRO A 174 18.30 2.50 0.63
N VAL A 175 18.69 1.24 0.48
CA VAL A 175 18.32 0.16 1.40
C VAL A 175 19.23 0.27 2.61
N LEU A 176 18.66 0.50 3.78
CA LEU A 176 19.40 0.54 5.03
C LEU A 176 19.20 -0.77 5.81
N SER A 177 20.10 -1.05 6.75
CA SER A 177 19.88 -2.15 7.67
C SER A 177 18.65 -1.89 8.55
N SER A 178 18.04 -2.94 9.07
CA SER A 178 16.92 -2.81 10.01
C SER A 178 17.30 -2.04 11.29
N GLU A 179 18.58 -1.97 11.64
CA GLU A 179 19.09 -1.19 12.78
C GLU A 179 19.19 0.32 12.46
N GLU A 180 19.42 0.66 11.18
CA GLU A 180 19.50 2.03 10.68
C GLU A 180 18.12 2.59 10.28
N CYS A 181 17.18 1.71 9.94
CA CYS A 181 15.75 2.04 9.86
C CYS A 181 15.17 2.19 11.28
N LEU A 182 15.50 3.27 11.96
CA LEU A 182 14.78 3.65 13.20
C LEU A 182 13.28 3.77 12.89
N GLU A 183 12.44 3.43 13.87
CA GLU A 183 10.98 3.29 13.72
C GLU A 183 10.30 4.55 13.13
N ASP A 184 10.93 5.72 13.26
CA ASP A 184 10.41 7.00 12.79
C ASP A 184 11.01 7.49 11.45
N ASN A 185 11.97 6.76 10.86
CA ASN A 185 12.51 7.12 9.55
C ASN A 185 11.65 6.50 8.43
N THR A 186 10.57 7.19 8.12
CA THR A 186 9.62 6.88 7.04
C THR A 186 10.24 6.94 5.64
N CYS A 187 11.48 7.40 5.46
CA CYS A 187 12.23 7.28 4.19
C CYS A 187 12.98 5.94 4.09
N CYS A 188 13.00 5.12 5.14
CA CYS A 188 13.83 3.94 5.16
C CYS A 188 13.25 2.80 4.33
N ILE A 189 14.08 2.20 3.47
CA ILE A 189 13.77 0.93 2.81
C ILE A 189 14.47 -0.16 3.61
N PRO A 190 13.73 -1.00 4.36
CA PRO A 190 14.34 -2.07 5.15
C PRO A 190 14.93 -3.14 4.23
N ALA A 191 15.94 -3.86 4.69
CA ALA A 191 16.46 -5.01 3.94
C ALA A 191 15.37 -6.07 3.71
N TRP A 192 15.29 -6.60 2.47
CA TRP A 192 14.33 -7.65 2.12
C TRP A 192 14.67 -9.00 2.75
N ASP A 193 15.95 -9.25 3.02
CA ASP A 193 16.41 -10.51 3.55
C ASP A 193 16.17 -10.57 5.05
N CYS A 194 15.56 -11.66 5.50
CA CYS A 194 15.52 -11.97 6.91
C CYS A 194 16.81 -12.71 7.29
N ILE A 195 17.55 -12.12 8.22
CA ILE A 195 18.76 -12.68 8.81
C ILE A 195 18.43 -13.20 10.21
N GLY A 196 18.78 -14.45 10.49
CA GLY A 196 18.58 -15.06 11.81
C GLY A 196 17.94 -16.45 11.74
N MET A 197 17.68 -17.01 12.93
CA MET A 197 17.04 -18.34 13.05
C MET A 197 15.50 -18.26 13.12
N ASP A 198 14.94 -17.07 13.29
CA ASP A 198 13.50 -16.83 13.49
C ASP A 198 12.77 -16.37 12.21
N CYS A 199 13.40 -16.48 11.05
CA CYS A 199 12.82 -16.04 9.78
C CYS A 199 11.58 -16.83 9.34
N ALA A 200 11.38 -18.03 9.88
CA ALA A 200 10.18 -18.82 9.65
C ALA A 200 9.13 -18.65 10.77
N THR A 201 9.38 -17.78 11.75
CA THR A 201 8.41 -17.49 12.81
C THR A 201 7.19 -16.81 12.22
N LEU A 202 6.04 -17.39 12.50
CA LEU A 202 4.73 -16.80 12.22
C LEU A 202 4.44 -15.72 13.26
N MET A 203 4.11 -14.52 12.81
CA MET A 203 3.88 -13.34 13.66
C MET A 203 2.77 -12.47 13.07
N PRO A 204 2.08 -11.65 13.88
CA PRO A 204 1.17 -10.64 13.34
C PRO A 204 1.93 -9.66 12.45
N PHE A 205 1.26 -9.14 11.42
CA PHE A 205 1.80 -8.11 10.55
C PHE A 205 1.68 -6.74 11.23
N ASP A 206 2.68 -6.44 12.05
CA ASP A 206 2.78 -5.17 12.79
C ASP A 206 4.00 -4.34 12.38
N PRO A 207 3.97 -3.00 12.52
CA PRO A 207 2.76 -2.19 12.72
C PRO A 207 1.76 -2.29 11.55
N GLU A 208 0.51 -1.87 11.81
CA GLU A 208 -0.59 -1.77 10.83
C GLU A 208 -0.23 -0.88 9.64
N PHE A 209 0.47 0.23 9.93
CA PHE A 209 0.91 1.21 8.96
C PHE A 209 2.42 1.17 8.84
N GLY A 210 2.93 1.35 7.63
CA GLY A 210 4.32 1.67 7.44
C GLY A 210 4.57 2.25 6.06
N HIS A 211 5.85 2.36 5.71
CA HIS A 211 6.27 3.02 4.51
C HIS A 211 5.74 2.30 3.26
N GLY A 212 4.70 2.89 2.64
CA GLY A 212 4.07 2.39 1.43
C GLY A 212 3.00 1.31 1.61
N TYR A 213 2.60 0.94 2.83
CA TYR A 213 1.58 -0.08 3.05
C TYR A 213 0.61 0.23 4.20
N TRP A 214 -0.58 -0.38 4.13
CA TRP A 214 -1.59 -0.39 5.18
C TRP A 214 -2.22 -1.79 5.31
N ASN A 215 -2.02 -2.43 6.47
CA ASN A 215 -2.66 -3.68 6.88
C ASN A 215 -4.00 -3.40 7.58
N TYR A 216 -5.06 -3.17 6.82
CA TYR A 216 -6.35 -2.74 7.36
C TYR A 216 -7.27 -3.94 7.72
N PRO A 217 -8.22 -3.78 8.66
CA PRO A 217 -9.16 -4.86 8.99
C PRO A 217 -10.05 -5.27 7.81
N LEU A 218 -10.16 -6.57 7.57
CA LEU A 218 -10.92 -7.16 6.46
C LEU A 218 -12.00 -8.13 6.96
N ASN A 219 -13.04 -8.37 6.15
CA ASN A 219 -13.94 -9.52 6.35
C ASN A 219 -14.53 -9.68 7.77
N GLY A 220 -14.85 -8.57 8.44
CA GLY A 220 -15.39 -8.56 9.80
C GLY A 220 -14.36 -8.48 10.93
N GLU A 221 -13.07 -8.37 10.59
CA GLU A 221 -12.01 -8.01 11.52
C GLU A 221 -12.23 -6.63 12.15
N THR A 222 -11.54 -6.41 13.26
CA THR A 222 -11.41 -5.10 13.89
C THR A 222 -9.94 -4.77 14.01
N ARG A 223 -9.60 -3.49 14.25
CA ARG A 223 -8.19 -3.12 14.53
C ARG A 223 -7.56 -3.90 15.69
N THR A 224 -8.38 -4.36 16.65
CA THR A 224 -7.93 -5.17 17.79
C THR A 224 -7.96 -6.68 17.55
N ASP A 225 -8.52 -7.12 16.42
CA ASP A 225 -8.67 -8.54 16.06
C ASP A 225 -8.50 -8.71 14.55
N GLN A 226 -7.27 -8.57 14.07
CA GLN A 226 -6.84 -8.85 12.70
C GLN A 226 -6.32 -10.29 12.59
N TYR A 227 -7.22 -11.25 12.78
CA TYR A 227 -6.86 -12.64 12.93
C TYR A 227 -6.33 -13.31 11.67
N ARG A 228 -6.50 -12.68 10.50
CA ARG A 228 -6.04 -13.13 9.19
C ARG A 228 -4.70 -12.49 8.79
N SER A 229 -4.15 -11.61 9.63
CA SER A 229 -2.92 -10.87 9.34
C SER A 229 -1.69 -11.47 10.01
N TYR A 230 -1.56 -12.80 10.02
CA TYR A 230 -0.35 -13.48 10.48
C TYR A 230 0.48 -13.97 9.30
N VAL A 231 1.77 -13.64 9.32
CA VAL A 231 2.69 -13.94 8.23
C VAL A 231 4.04 -14.38 8.78
N ARG A 232 4.83 -15.11 8.00
CA ARG A 232 6.22 -15.39 8.38
C ARG A 232 7.06 -14.12 8.34
N LYS A 233 8.01 -14.02 9.25
CA LYS A 233 8.96 -12.90 9.33
C LYS A 233 9.72 -12.64 8.02
N ASP A 234 10.09 -13.68 7.26
CA ASP A 234 10.77 -13.48 5.96
C ASP A 234 9.85 -12.90 4.87
N VAL A 235 8.57 -13.24 4.88
CA VAL A 235 7.58 -12.63 3.98
C VAL A 235 7.23 -11.21 4.45
N TRP A 236 7.08 -11.00 5.76
CA TRP A 236 6.90 -9.68 6.37
C TRP A 236 8.00 -8.69 5.94
N ASN A 237 9.27 -9.08 6.05
CA ASN A 237 10.41 -8.24 5.63
C ASN A 237 10.30 -7.89 4.13
N LEU A 238 9.98 -8.88 3.29
CA LEU A 238 9.89 -8.71 1.85
C LEU A 238 8.78 -7.72 1.45
N ILE A 239 7.60 -7.81 2.08
CA ILE A 239 6.48 -6.90 1.81
C ILE A 239 6.84 -5.47 2.20
N LYS A 240 7.43 -5.28 3.39
CA LYS A 240 7.89 -3.95 3.84
C LYS A 240 8.97 -3.36 2.93
N TYR A 241 9.91 -4.19 2.49
CA TYR A 241 10.92 -3.78 1.51
C TYR A 241 10.29 -3.31 0.19
N ALA A 242 9.40 -4.12 -0.39
CA ALA A 242 8.82 -3.85 -1.70
C ALA A 242 7.91 -2.62 -1.67
N SER A 243 7.10 -2.45 -0.62
CA SER A 243 6.22 -1.29 -0.45
C SER A 243 7.01 0.00 -0.24
N ALA A 244 8.00 0.00 0.67
CA ALA A 244 8.88 1.15 0.89
C ALA A 244 9.68 1.52 -0.36
N SER A 245 10.13 0.51 -1.13
CA SER A 245 10.82 0.73 -2.40
C SER A 245 9.93 1.46 -3.40
N VAL A 246 8.67 1.05 -3.55
CA VAL A 246 7.73 1.73 -4.46
C VAL A 246 7.47 3.15 -3.98
N ALA A 247 7.16 3.33 -2.70
CA ALA A 247 6.90 4.65 -2.14
C ALA A 247 8.06 5.63 -2.40
N CYS A 248 9.32 5.21 -2.24
CA CYS A 248 10.50 6.02 -2.58
C CYS A 248 10.64 6.25 -4.08
N MET A 249 10.56 5.18 -4.88
CA MET A 249 10.85 5.26 -6.31
C MET A 249 9.78 6.04 -7.08
N SER A 250 8.52 6.04 -6.62
CA SER A 250 7.41 6.74 -7.27
C SER A 250 7.12 8.14 -6.74
N GLN A 251 7.97 8.71 -5.88
CA GLN A 251 7.69 10.03 -5.27
C GLN A 251 7.47 11.16 -6.29
N ASN A 252 8.06 11.05 -7.47
CA ASN A 252 7.95 12.04 -8.53
C ASN A 252 6.88 11.69 -9.59
N TRP A 253 6.07 10.65 -9.36
CA TRP A 253 4.96 10.31 -10.24
C TRP A 253 3.72 11.09 -9.80
N GLU A 254 3.20 11.92 -10.70
CA GLU A 254 2.00 12.74 -10.49
C GLU A 254 0.69 12.00 -10.83
N PHE A 255 0.78 10.77 -11.34
CA PHE A 255 -0.36 9.91 -11.59
C PHE A 255 -0.55 8.88 -10.47
N GLY A 256 -1.72 8.25 -10.46
CA GLY A 256 -2.09 7.36 -9.37
C GLY A 256 -2.71 8.14 -8.22
N ASN A 257 -3.38 7.43 -7.32
CA ASN A 257 -3.97 8.04 -6.14
C ASN A 257 -2.96 8.38 -5.02
N GLY A 258 -1.67 8.06 -5.20
CA GLY A 258 -0.63 8.33 -4.20
C GLY A 258 -0.73 7.57 -2.86
N HIS A 259 -1.81 6.83 -2.62
CA HIS A 259 -2.07 6.19 -1.34
C HIS A 259 -1.23 4.93 -1.08
N LEU A 260 -1.22 4.49 0.18
CA LEU A 260 -0.54 3.28 0.66
C LEU A 260 -1.14 2.02 0.01
N LEU A 261 -0.32 0.97 -0.14
CA LEU A 261 -0.77 -0.33 -0.65
C LEU A 261 -1.56 -1.08 0.42
N GLY A 262 -2.82 -1.43 0.14
CA GLY A 262 -3.64 -2.24 1.04
C GLY A 262 -3.18 -3.69 1.10
N LEU A 263 -2.93 -4.20 2.30
CA LEU A 263 -2.60 -5.60 2.54
C LEU A 263 -3.86 -6.40 2.87
N GLY A 264 -3.93 -7.60 2.34
CA GLY A 264 -5.07 -8.50 2.40
C GLY A 264 -4.89 -9.68 3.35
N ASP A 265 -5.64 -10.75 3.05
CA ASP A 265 -5.55 -12.02 3.76
C ASP A 265 -4.11 -12.58 3.76
N MET A 266 -3.65 -13.08 4.92
CA MET A 266 -2.36 -13.76 5.12
C MET A 266 -2.64 -15.17 5.66
N SER A 267 -2.21 -15.52 6.86
CA SER A 267 -2.67 -16.74 7.56
C SER A 267 -3.30 -16.40 8.90
N GLU A 268 -3.94 -17.37 9.53
CA GLU A 268 -4.36 -17.24 10.93
C GLU A 268 -3.19 -17.42 11.90
N ALA A 269 -3.35 -17.01 13.16
CA ALA A 269 -2.30 -17.07 14.19
C ALA A 269 -1.68 -18.46 14.41
N ASN A 270 -2.43 -19.53 14.12
CA ASN A 270 -1.99 -20.91 14.20
C ASN A 270 -1.44 -21.46 12.87
N GLY A 271 -1.37 -20.64 11.83
CA GLY A 271 -0.94 -20.99 10.48
C GLY A 271 -2.03 -21.60 9.60
N ASP A 272 -3.29 -21.63 10.05
CA ASP A 272 -4.40 -22.10 9.24
C ASP A 272 -4.80 -21.07 8.17
N ILE A 273 -5.59 -21.55 7.21
CA ILE A 273 -6.15 -20.73 6.13
C ILE A 273 -7.09 -19.67 6.73
N PRO A 274 -7.01 -18.39 6.32
CA PRO A 274 -7.91 -17.33 6.76
C PRO A 274 -9.38 -17.72 6.66
N GLY A 275 -10.14 -17.49 7.73
CA GLY A 275 -11.57 -17.82 7.83
C GLY A 275 -11.85 -19.14 8.54
N THR A 276 -10.85 -20.01 8.72
CA THR A 276 -10.99 -21.28 9.45
C THR A 276 -11.51 -21.06 10.87
N ARG A 277 -11.09 -19.99 11.54
CA ARG A 277 -11.61 -19.57 12.86
C ARG A 277 -13.13 -19.39 12.87
N GLU A 278 -13.70 -18.92 11.78
CA GLU A 278 -15.14 -18.69 11.59
C GLU A 278 -15.87 -19.95 11.06
N GLY A 279 -15.17 -21.09 11.01
CA GLY A 279 -15.72 -22.40 10.72
C GLY A 279 -15.55 -22.88 9.27
N GLN A 280 -15.09 -22.02 8.35
CA GLN A 280 -14.82 -22.41 6.95
C GLN A 280 -13.64 -21.62 6.36
N PRO A 281 -12.69 -22.28 5.69
CA PRO A 281 -11.58 -21.59 5.03
C PRO A 281 -12.10 -20.68 3.91
N GLY A 282 -11.60 -19.45 3.85
CA GLY A 282 -11.90 -18.47 2.81
C GLY A 282 -11.10 -18.65 1.52
N HIS A 283 -10.10 -19.54 1.55
CA HIS A 283 -9.18 -19.79 0.43
C HIS A 283 -9.05 -21.29 0.10
N PRO A 284 -8.55 -21.64 -1.10
CA PRO A 284 -8.31 -23.03 -1.48
C PRO A 284 -7.37 -23.76 -0.51
N GLU A 285 -7.53 -25.08 -0.40
CA GLU A 285 -6.65 -25.89 0.45
C GLU A 285 -5.18 -25.79 0.02
N GLY A 286 -4.31 -25.52 1.00
CA GLY A 286 -2.85 -25.45 0.81
C GLY A 286 -2.32 -24.07 0.44
N THR A 287 -3.18 -23.05 0.37
CA THR A 287 -2.78 -21.64 0.19
C THR A 287 -2.91 -20.92 1.53
N HIS A 288 -2.16 -19.84 1.72
CA HIS A 288 -2.24 -19.02 2.94
C HIS A 288 -1.95 -19.81 4.22
N VAL A 289 -1.22 -20.92 4.11
CA VAL A 289 -0.89 -21.79 5.25
C VAL A 289 0.48 -21.38 5.79
N ASN A 290 0.61 -21.28 7.12
CA ASN A 290 1.85 -20.98 7.83
C ASN A 290 2.53 -19.68 7.35
N GLY A 291 1.75 -18.67 6.95
CA GLY A 291 2.24 -17.33 6.60
C GLY A 291 3.19 -17.27 5.40
N HIS A 292 3.04 -18.19 4.44
CA HIS A 292 3.84 -18.23 3.21
C HIS A 292 3.30 -17.34 2.09
N ASP A 293 2.03 -16.99 2.20
CA ASP A 293 1.29 -16.34 1.15
C ASP A 293 0.61 -15.07 1.69
N MET A 294 0.28 -14.16 0.78
CA MET A 294 -0.45 -12.95 1.08
C MET A 294 -1.22 -12.47 -0.14
N ASP A 295 -2.46 -12.06 0.07
CA ASP A 295 -3.24 -11.33 -0.91
C ASP A 295 -3.00 -9.85 -0.70
N ILE A 296 -2.76 -9.10 -1.76
CA ILE A 296 -2.39 -7.70 -1.69
C ILE A 296 -3.17 -6.94 -2.75
N ALA A 297 -3.75 -5.80 -2.40
CA ALA A 297 -4.46 -4.97 -3.34
C ALA A 297 -3.56 -4.51 -4.49
N TYR A 298 -4.16 -4.11 -5.61
CA TYR A 298 -3.45 -3.38 -6.64
C TYR A 298 -3.32 -1.89 -6.26
N TYR A 299 -2.25 -1.23 -6.70
CA TYR A 299 -2.27 0.24 -6.70
C TYR A 299 -3.34 0.72 -7.69
N GLN A 300 -4.05 1.79 -7.33
CA GLN A 300 -5.20 2.33 -8.04
C GLN A 300 -4.92 3.74 -8.55
N LEU A 301 -5.60 4.11 -9.64
CA LEU A 301 -5.47 5.43 -10.25
C LEU A 301 -6.25 6.50 -9.50
N THR A 302 -7.38 6.10 -8.90
CA THR A 302 -8.33 6.98 -8.21
C THR A 302 -8.82 6.35 -6.91
N GLY A 303 -9.49 7.14 -6.07
CA GLY A 303 -10.02 6.75 -4.76
C GLY A 303 -9.08 7.10 -3.61
N ASP A 304 -9.60 7.05 -2.38
CA ASP A 304 -8.92 7.57 -1.17
C ASP A 304 -7.95 6.59 -0.49
N ASP A 305 -7.79 5.39 -1.05
CA ASP A 305 -6.91 4.33 -0.56
C ASP A 305 -6.63 3.30 -1.68
N ASN A 306 -5.80 2.29 -1.41
CA ASN A 306 -5.63 1.11 -2.29
C ASN A 306 -6.05 -0.18 -1.61
N HIS A 307 -7.28 -0.26 -1.11
CA HIS A 307 -7.88 -1.49 -0.59
C HIS A 307 -8.17 -2.50 -1.71
N LEU A 308 -8.46 -3.74 -1.29
CA LEU A 308 -8.82 -4.88 -2.13
C LEU A 308 -10.16 -4.63 -2.84
N ARG A 309 -10.16 -3.74 -3.82
CA ARG A 309 -11.27 -3.41 -4.71
C ARG A 309 -10.92 -3.78 -6.14
N ALA A 310 -11.93 -4.18 -6.90
CA ALA A 310 -11.78 -4.49 -8.31
C ALA A 310 -11.21 -3.28 -9.08
N VAL A 311 -10.22 -3.52 -9.93
CA VAL A 311 -9.60 -2.47 -10.76
C VAL A 311 -10.15 -2.44 -12.20
N CYS A 312 -11.15 -3.28 -12.48
CA CYS A 312 -11.72 -3.53 -13.80
C CYS A 312 -13.22 -3.85 -13.69
N GLU A 313 -13.93 -3.81 -14.83
CA GLU A 313 -15.26 -4.43 -14.90
C GLU A 313 -15.13 -5.92 -14.64
N HIS A 314 -15.99 -6.45 -13.78
CA HIS A 314 -15.97 -7.84 -13.34
C HIS A 314 -17.36 -8.44 -13.29
N TYR A 315 -18.41 -7.70 -13.60
CA TYR A 315 -19.75 -8.24 -13.74
C TYR A 315 -20.02 -8.72 -15.17
N GLN A 316 -20.72 -9.84 -15.29
CA GLN A 316 -21.29 -10.33 -16.53
C GLN A 316 -22.73 -10.75 -16.30
N ASN A 317 -23.67 -10.18 -17.08
CA ASN A 317 -25.11 -10.44 -16.95
C ASN A 317 -25.66 -10.19 -15.52
N GLY A 318 -25.12 -9.20 -14.82
CA GLY A 318 -25.55 -8.82 -13.47
C GLY A 318 -25.08 -9.76 -12.35
N GLN A 319 -24.11 -10.63 -12.63
CA GLN A 319 -23.44 -11.46 -11.63
C GLN A 319 -21.94 -11.20 -11.68
N ASP A 320 -21.29 -11.32 -10.53
CA ASP A 320 -19.83 -11.28 -10.45
C ASP A 320 -19.26 -12.45 -11.27
N ALA A 321 -18.39 -12.12 -12.23
CA ALA A 321 -17.68 -13.09 -13.05
C ALA A 321 -16.41 -13.60 -12.36
N TYR A 322 -16.03 -12.98 -11.24
CA TYR A 322 -14.83 -13.21 -10.45
C TYR A 322 -13.52 -12.97 -11.20
N HIS A 323 -13.55 -12.30 -12.34
CA HIS A 323 -12.36 -11.93 -13.12
C HIS A 323 -12.64 -10.65 -13.90
N CYS A 324 -11.59 -10.01 -14.43
CA CYS A 324 -11.76 -8.86 -15.30
C CYS A 324 -12.42 -9.25 -16.63
N THR A 325 -13.62 -8.72 -16.87
CA THR A 325 -14.35 -8.89 -18.13
C THR A 325 -14.01 -7.79 -19.15
N SER A 326 -13.41 -6.69 -18.71
CA SER A 326 -12.85 -5.61 -19.55
C SER A 326 -11.39 -5.34 -19.23
N ASP A 327 -10.79 -4.43 -19.98
CA ASP A 327 -9.50 -3.85 -19.59
C ASP A 327 -9.68 -3.04 -18.28
N PRO A 328 -8.65 -2.98 -17.42
CA PRO A 328 -8.73 -2.27 -16.16
C PRO A 328 -8.86 -0.76 -16.36
N ILE A 329 -9.69 -0.16 -15.52
CA ILE A 329 -10.03 1.27 -15.56
C ILE A 329 -9.52 2.04 -14.33
N ASN A 330 -9.25 1.34 -13.23
CA ASN A 330 -8.70 1.93 -12.00
C ASN A 330 -7.44 1.19 -11.54
N PHE A 331 -6.46 1.06 -12.44
CA PHE A 331 -5.25 0.28 -12.20
C PHE A 331 -3.99 1.11 -12.43
N ASP A 332 -3.25 1.36 -11.35
CA ASP A 332 -1.91 1.93 -11.44
C ASP A 332 -0.91 0.83 -11.78
N LEU A 333 -0.77 0.61 -13.08
CA LEU A 333 0.10 -0.39 -13.66
C LEU A 333 1.55 -0.23 -13.21
N TRP A 334 2.05 1.00 -13.16
CA TRP A 334 3.49 1.24 -12.98
C TRP A 334 3.92 1.03 -11.53
N ARG A 335 3.15 1.53 -10.54
CA ARG A 335 3.43 1.24 -9.12
C ARG A 335 3.25 -0.24 -8.81
N THR A 336 2.22 -0.88 -9.38
CA THR A 336 2.02 -2.33 -9.23
C THR A 336 3.17 -3.13 -9.85
N ALA A 337 3.54 -2.85 -11.10
CA ALA A 337 4.63 -3.57 -11.76
C ALA A 337 5.96 -3.39 -11.04
N LEU A 338 6.23 -2.19 -10.49
CA LEU A 338 7.41 -1.92 -9.68
C LEU A 338 7.41 -2.73 -8.38
N PHE A 339 6.28 -2.77 -7.67
CA PHE A 339 6.12 -3.59 -6.46
C PHE A 339 6.43 -5.05 -6.75
N LEU A 340 5.76 -5.61 -7.77
CA LEU A 340 5.93 -7.00 -8.17
C LEU A 340 7.36 -7.29 -8.64
N ALA A 341 8.02 -6.34 -9.32
CA ALA A 341 9.43 -6.48 -9.67
C ALA A 341 10.32 -6.57 -8.43
N LYS A 342 10.10 -5.73 -7.41
CA LYS A 342 10.85 -5.75 -6.14
C LYS A 342 10.67 -7.05 -5.36
N MET A 343 9.52 -7.71 -5.47
CA MET A 343 9.32 -9.03 -4.88
C MET A 343 10.33 -10.08 -5.41
N HIS A 344 10.85 -9.91 -6.64
CA HIS A 344 11.81 -10.83 -7.24
C HIS A 344 13.23 -10.70 -6.70
N ASP A 345 13.49 -9.70 -5.85
CA ASP A 345 14.77 -9.60 -5.14
C ASP A 345 14.94 -10.75 -4.13
N ASN A 346 13.82 -11.37 -3.71
CA ASN A 346 13.85 -12.59 -2.91
C ASN A 346 13.94 -13.85 -3.80
N PRO A 347 15.05 -14.63 -3.74
CA PRO A 347 15.22 -15.84 -4.54
C PRO A 347 14.26 -16.98 -4.16
N ARG A 348 13.50 -16.84 -3.07
CA ARG A 348 12.47 -17.79 -2.63
C ARG A 348 11.08 -17.44 -3.13
N LEU A 349 10.89 -16.30 -3.80
CA LEU A 349 9.62 -15.97 -4.45
C LEU A 349 9.23 -17.14 -5.38
N ARG A 350 8.09 -17.77 -5.08
CA ARG A 350 7.62 -18.93 -5.82
C ARG A 350 6.78 -18.48 -7.00
N VAL A 351 5.76 -17.67 -6.71
CA VAL A 351 4.74 -17.28 -7.70
C VAL A 351 4.04 -16.00 -7.26
N ILE A 352 3.61 -15.22 -8.25
CA ILE A 352 2.72 -14.07 -8.12
C ILE A 352 1.51 -14.32 -9.02
N GLY A 353 0.35 -14.59 -8.44
CA GLY A 353 -0.92 -14.75 -9.15
C GLY A 353 -1.61 -13.42 -9.40
N VAL A 354 -2.02 -13.17 -10.63
CA VAL A 354 -2.80 -11.97 -11.02
C VAL A 354 -3.91 -12.34 -12.00
N ASP A 355 -4.91 -11.47 -12.13
CA ASP A 355 -5.94 -11.62 -13.17
C ASP A 355 -5.33 -11.61 -14.58
N GLY A 356 -5.91 -12.37 -15.51
CA GLY A 356 -5.45 -12.49 -16.90
C GLY A 356 -5.29 -11.17 -17.65
N LYS A 357 -6.19 -10.20 -17.44
CA LYS A 357 -6.13 -8.88 -18.08
C LYS A 357 -5.02 -8.01 -17.50
N LEU A 358 -4.74 -8.18 -16.21
CA LEU A 358 -3.70 -7.44 -15.49
C LEU A 358 -2.32 -8.04 -15.80
N GLY A 359 -2.20 -9.36 -15.80
CA GLY A 359 -0.93 -10.07 -16.01
C GLY A 359 -0.25 -9.76 -17.35
N VAL A 360 -1.03 -9.62 -18.43
CA VAL A 360 -0.49 -9.20 -19.75
C VAL A 360 0.14 -7.80 -19.67
N GLN A 361 -0.51 -6.87 -18.96
CA GLN A 361 -0.02 -5.50 -18.84
C GLN A 361 1.18 -5.42 -17.90
N ILE A 362 1.11 -6.10 -16.75
CA ILE A 362 2.17 -6.15 -15.73
C ILE A 362 3.46 -6.71 -16.33
N THR A 363 3.39 -7.84 -17.03
CA THR A 363 4.59 -8.46 -17.64
C THR A 363 5.19 -7.57 -18.73
N THR A 364 4.35 -6.86 -19.48
CA THR A 364 4.82 -5.86 -20.45
C THR A 364 5.51 -4.68 -19.75
N ALA A 365 4.91 -4.13 -18.69
CA ALA A 365 5.48 -3.03 -17.91
C ALA A 365 6.82 -3.41 -17.27
N ILE A 366 6.92 -4.59 -16.64
CA ILE A 366 8.19 -5.12 -16.09
C ILE A 366 9.26 -5.18 -17.21
N SER A 367 8.92 -5.70 -18.38
CA SER A 367 9.85 -5.76 -19.53
C SER A 367 10.35 -4.37 -19.97
N GLN A 368 9.46 -3.37 -19.98
CA GLN A 368 9.83 -1.98 -20.29
C GLN A 368 10.77 -1.41 -19.21
N MET A 369 10.45 -1.59 -17.93
CA MET A 369 11.30 -1.13 -16.83
C MET A 369 12.68 -1.81 -16.82
N CYS A 370 12.76 -3.09 -17.16
CA CYS A 370 14.01 -3.82 -17.36
C CYS A 370 14.83 -3.23 -18.51
N SER A 371 14.17 -2.94 -19.63
CA SER A 371 14.82 -2.34 -20.82
C SER A 371 15.33 -0.93 -20.54
N ALA A 372 14.64 -0.18 -19.70
CA ALA A 372 15.03 1.16 -19.25
C ALA A 372 16.09 1.16 -18.13
N GLY A 373 16.38 -0.01 -17.55
CA GLY A 373 17.34 -0.17 -16.45
C GLY A 373 16.82 0.31 -15.09
N TRP A 374 15.50 0.47 -14.92
CA TRP A 374 14.88 0.88 -13.65
C TRP A 374 14.78 -0.28 -12.65
N ILE A 375 14.71 -1.51 -13.15
CA ILE A 375 14.71 -2.74 -12.37
C ILE A 375 15.72 -3.72 -12.97
N GLN A 376 16.18 -4.68 -12.16
CA GLN A 376 17.20 -5.66 -12.53
C GLN A 376 16.87 -7.03 -11.90
N GLY A 377 17.72 -8.03 -12.13
CA GLY A 377 17.65 -9.31 -11.41
C GLY A 377 16.50 -10.22 -11.87
N GLY A 378 15.90 -10.92 -10.91
CA GLY A 378 14.94 -12.00 -11.15
C GLY A 378 13.73 -11.57 -11.99
N ALA A 379 13.23 -10.36 -11.77
CA ALA A 379 12.10 -9.81 -12.54
C ALA A 379 12.40 -9.72 -14.04
N CYS A 380 13.66 -9.49 -14.42
CA CYS A 380 14.07 -9.34 -15.82
C CYS A 380 14.48 -10.66 -16.48
N THR A 381 14.86 -11.67 -15.70
CA THR A 381 15.39 -12.93 -16.24
C THR A 381 14.45 -14.12 -16.11
N ASP A 382 13.64 -14.15 -15.05
CA ASP A 382 12.78 -15.27 -14.68
C ASP A 382 11.58 -14.76 -13.87
N PRO A 383 10.70 -13.94 -14.49
CA PRO A 383 9.55 -13.37 -13.80
C PRO A 383 8.60 -14.49 -13.31
N LYS A 384 8.13 -14.35 -12.07
CA LYS A 384 7.24 -15.27 -11.36
C LYS A 384 5.76 -14.87 -11.44
N VAL A 385 5.43 -13.88 -12.27
CA VAL A 385 4.05 -13.46 -12.53
C VAL A 385 3.35 -14.54 -13.36
N THR A 386 2.23 -15.05 -12.87
CA THR A 386 1.39 -16.05 -13.53
C THR A 386 -0.06 -15.57 -13.56
N TYR A 387 -0.77 -15.97 -14.60
CA TYR A 387 -2.15 -15.56 -14.86
C TYR A 387 -2.80 -16.46 -15.91
N GLU A 388 -4.13 -16.42 -15.98
CA GLU A 388 -4.93 -17.13 -16.98
C GLU A 388 -5.82 -16.14 -17.72
N THR A 389 -5.63 -15.96 -19.03
CA THR A 389 -6.55 -15.16 -19.87
C THR A 389 -7.79 -15.95 -20.31
N THR A 390 -7.74 -17.26 -20.12
CA THR A 390 -8.81 -18.24 -20.32
C THR A 390 -8.70 -19.23 -19.18
N ASP A 391 -9.82 -19.68 -18.61
CA ASP A 391 -9.83 -20.67 -17.54
C ASP A 391 -9.30 -22.03 -18.04
N ASN A 392 -8.05 -22.35 -17.70
CA ASN A 392 -7.43 -23.64 -17.97
C ASN A 392 -7.37 -24.51 -16.70
N GLY A 393 -7.96 -24.06 -15.59
CA GLY A 393 -7.98 -24.76 -14.32
C GLY A 393 -6.68 -24.71 -13.52
N TYR A 394 -5.77 -23.74 -13.79
CA TYR A 394 -4.54 -23.60 -12.98
C TYR A 394 -4.76 -22.85 -11.67
N GLY A 395 -5.92 -22.18 -11.53
CA GLY A 395 -6.36 -21.51 -10.31
C GLY A 395 -6.08 -20.01 -10.28
N TRP A 396 -5.69 -19.41 -11.41
CA TRP A 396 -5.37 -17.99 -11.53
C TRP A 396 -6.44 -17.19 -12.28
N TYR A 397 -7.40 -17.87 -12.90
CA TYR A 397 -8.45 -17.20 -13.68
C TYR A 397 -9.44 -16.40 -12.83
N HIS A 398 -9.82 -16.91 -11.66
CA HIS A 398 -10.83 -16.28 -10.79
C HIS A 398 -10.19 -15.57 -9.57
N PHE A 399 -10.93 -14.64 -8.97
CA PHE A 399 -10.71 -13.91 -7.73
C PHE A 399 -9.55 -12.88 -7.69
N HIS A 400 -8.65 -12.88 -8.67
CA HIS A 400 -7.47 -11.98 -8.69
C HIS A 400 -7.72 -10.61 -9.35
N HIS A 401 -8.97 -10.18 -9.51
CA HIS A 401 -9.31 -8.91 -10.17
C HIS A 401 -9.30 -7.70 -9.20
N HIS A 402 -9.22 -7.95 -7.90
CA HIS A 402 -9.15 -6.95 -6.83
C HIS A 402 -7.89 -7.05 -5.95
N HIS A 403 -7.08 -8.10 -6.16
CA HIS A 403 -5.82 -8.33 -5.46
C HIS A 403 -4.91 -9.19 -6.32
N PHE A 404 -3.61 -9.14 -6.06
CA PHE A 404 -2.67 -10.17 -6.49
C PHE A 404 -2.26 -11.05 -5.31
N HIS A 405 -1.98 -12.30 -5.61
CA HIS A 405 -1.55 -13.29 -4.64
C HIS A 405 -0.04 -13.48 -4.72
N ILE A 406 0.69 -13.38 -3.61
CA ILE A 406 2.12 -13.71 -3.57
C ILE A 406 2.36 -14.96 -2.74
N SER A 407 3.33 -15.77 -3.16
CA SER A 407 3.72 -16.98 -2.44
C SER A 407 5.24 -17.11 -2.39
N VAL A 408 5.78 -17.38 -1.20
CA VAL A 408 7.22 -17.55 -0.98
C VAL A 408 7.51 -18.97 -0.48
N SER A 409 8.47 -19.62 -1.12
CA SER A 409 8.93 -20.94 -0.69
C SER A 409 9.59 -20.87 0.69
N GLY A 410 9.35 -21.90 1.51
CA GLY A 410 9.92 -21.96 2.85
C GLY A 410 11.43 -22.00 2.86
N ALA A 411 12.01 -21.39 3.89
CA ALA A 411 13.43 -21.47 4.21
C ALA A 411 13.88 -22.90 4.57
N GLY A 412 13.91 -23.86 3.64
CA GLY A 412 14.60 -25.16 3.80
C GLY A 412 14.20 -26.06 4.99
N PHE A 413 13.25 -25.69 5.84
CA PHE A 413 12.81 -26.49 6.99
C PHE A 413 11.63 -27.38 6.62
N GLY A 414 11.85 -28.33 5.71
CA GLY A 414 11.13 -29.62 5.75
C GLY A 414 9.65 -29.68 5.37
N LEU A 415 8.99 -28.62 4.88
CA LEU A 415 7.68 -28.77 4.24
C LEU A 415 7.85 -29.38 2.84
N GLN A 416 7.86 -30.71 2.78
CA GLN A 416 7.80 -31.50 1.54
C GLN A 416 6.39 -31.51 0.91
N SER A 417 5.71 -30.36 0.80
CA SER A 417 4.61 -30.23 -0.16
C SER A 417 5.11 -29.43 -1.36
N ALA A 418 5.88 -30.12 -2.19
CA ALA A 418 6.57 -29.58 -3.36
C ALA A 418 6.04 -30.23 -4.65
N ASN A 419 4.72 -30.20 -4.89
CA ASN A 419 4.15 -30.83 -6.08
C ASN A 419 3.23 -29.95 -6.93
N ALA A 420 3.07 -28.66 -6.62
CA ALA A 420 2.63 -27.73 -7.63
C ALA A 420 3.91 -27.16 -8.28
N GLY A 421 4.05 -27.33 -9.61
CA GLY A 421 5.10 -26.63 -10.35
C GLY A 421 5.01 -25.11 -10.12
N PRO A 422 6.02 -24.33 -10.49
CA PRO A 422 6.04 -22.87 -10.26
C PRO A 422 4.82 -22.14 -10.82
N GLU A 423 4.10 -22.74 -11.77
CA GLU A 423 2.97 -22.15 -12.48
C GLU A 423 1.60 -22.51 -11.91
N CYS A 424 1.51 -23.44 -10.96
CA CYS A 424 0.21 -23.90 -10.48
C CYS A 424 -0.05 -23.61 -8.99
N PHE A 425 -1.30 -23.22 -8.72
CA PHE A 425 -1.75 -22.87 -7.38
C PHE A 425 -2.46 -24.01 -6.64
N LEU A 426 -3.16 -24.89 -7.36
CA LEU A 426 -4.04 -25.90 -6.77
C LEU A 426 -3.31 -27.25 -6.54
N PRO A 427 -3.52 -27.94 -5.41
CA PRO A 427 -2.97 -29.28 -5.21
C PRO A 427 -3.33 -30.25 -6.36
N GLY A 428 -2.36 -30.87 -7.03
CA GLY A 428 -2.62 -31.91 -8.04
C GLY A 428 -2.90 -31.45 -9.48
N CYS A 429 -3.02 -30.15 -9.76
CA CYS A 429 -3.14 -29.63 -11.15
C CYS A 429 -1.95 -29.99 -12.07
N ALA A 430 -0.77 -30.28 -11.51
CA ALA A 430 0.37 -30.78 -12.25
C ALA A 430 0.15 -32.20 -12.83
N THR A 431 -0.93 -32.87 -12.40
CA THR A 431 -1.29 -34.26 -12.75
C THR A 431 -2.66 -34.40 -13.40
N VAL A 432 -3.39 -33.30 -13.64
CA VAL A 432 -4.78 -33.35 -14.12
C VAL A 432 -4.80 -33.28 -15.65
N ASP A 433 -5.37 -34.31 -16.28
CA ASP A 433 -5.95 -34.19 -17.63
C ASP A 433 -7.15 -33.23 -17.51
N PRO A 434 -7.16 -32.09 -18.23
CA PRO A 434 -8.18 -31.03 -18.12
C PRO A 434 -9.63 -31.52 -18.24
N GLN A 435 -9.87 -32.71 -18.78
CA GLN A 435 -11.21 -33.29 -18.93
C GLN A 435 -11.71 -34.10 -17.73
N SER A 436 -10.92 -34.25 -16.65
CA SER A 436 -11.17 -35.25 -15.60
C SER A 436 -11.15 -34.75 -14.16
N ASP A 437 -11.05 -33.45 -13.90
CA ASP A 437 -10.93 -32.92 -12.54
C ASP A 437 -12.26 -33.03 -11.74
N PRO A 438 -12.32 -33.85 -10.66
CA PRO A 438 -13.49 -33.97 -9.80
C PRO A 438 -13.66 -32.79 -8.81
N ARG A 439 -12.89 -31.71 -8.91
CA ARG A 439 -13.07 -30.51 -8.08
C ARG A 439 -13.99 -29.46 -8.69
N ALA A 440 -14.52 -29.71 -9.90
CA ALA A 440 -15.57 -28.89 -10.52
C ALA A 440 -16.83 -28.74 -9.63
N HIS A 441 -16.97 -29.53 -8.57
CA HIS A 441 -18.12 -29.51 -7.66
C HIS A 441 -17.96 -28.53 -6.49
N ILE A 442 -16.77 -27.98 -6.25
CA ILE A 442 -16.50 -27.07 -5.12
C ILE A 442 -17.00 -25.64 -5.42
N TYR A 443 -17.42 -25.36 -6.66
CA TYR A 443 -17.89 -24.04 -7.11
C TYR A 443 -19.31 -24.07 -7.74
N HIS A 444 -20.24 -24.84 -7.15
CA HIS A 444 -21.67 -24.71 -7.42
C HIS A 444 -22.46 -24.31 -6.18
#